data_AF-A0A0S6WAS7-F1
#
_entry.id   AF-A0A0S6WAS7-F1
#
_cell.length_a   1.000
_cell.length_b   1.000
_cell.length_c   1.000
_cell.angle_alpha   90.00
_cell.angle_beta   90.00
_cell.angle_gamma   90.00
#
_symmetry.space_group_name_H-M   'P 1'
#
loop_
_entity.id
_entity.type
_entity.pdbx_description
1 polymer ?
#
loop_
_entity_poly.entity_id
_entity_poly.type
_entity_poly.pdbx_seq_one_letter_code
_entity_poly.pdbx_strand_id
1 'polypeptide(L)'
;MKELIFLNLLLIVLGISCAHTKQMSADIQERPIVFDTALLEERYSLWGVQGMGLPLADHRYLLARDGEQEIKIQKAEDFAPLAKDITSAEQALEFVRFLTSTEIRTFLADIYYSEVHKKVEKADESDQEDHWFAIDAAQYEAWYMHEPLVRELDGQYRIERFVASYPRRQNQKIVPPRLLKIWEWVDREGHYRMEIHSIIAEGESVQKILLFQK
;
A
#
# COMPACT_ATOMS: atom_id res chain seq x y z
N MET A 1 4.76 35.38 54.02
CA MET A 1 5.40 34.04 53.86
C MET A 1 4.43 32.92 53.46
N LYS A 2 3.19 32.87 53.99
CA LYS A 2 2.22 31.81 53.63
C LYS A 2 1.68 31.90 52.19
N GLU A 3 1.62 33.09 51.59
CA GLU A 3 1.08 33.29 50.23
C GLU A 3 2.02 32.81 49.11
N LEU A 4 3.34 32.85 49.32
CA LEU A 4 4.33 32.36 48.34
C LEU A 4 4.39 30.82 48.23
N ILE A 5 4.01 30.13 49.32
CA ILE A 5 3.95 28.65 49.35
C ILE A 5 2.70 28.17 48.60
N PHE A 6 1.58 28.88 48.76
CA PHE A 6 0.34 28.57 48.05
C PHE A 6 0.47 28.76 46.52
N LEU A 7 1.18 29.81 46.08
CA LEU A 7 1.41 30.07 44.67
C LEU A 7 2.31 29.02 44.01
N ASN A 8 3.34 28.54 44.71
CA ASN A 8 4.21 27.47 44.22
C ASN A 8 3.50 26.11 44.17
N LEU A 9 2.65 25.80 45.15
CA LEU A 9 1.83 24.57 45.10
C LEU A 9 0.81 24.59 43.96
N LEU A 10 0.21 25.75 43.66
CA LEU A 10 -0.72 25.89 42.53
C LEU A 10 -0.04 25.70 41.17
N LEU A 11 1.19 26.22 41.02
CA LEU A 11 1.99 26.08 39.80
C LEU A 11 2.47 24.63 39.57
N ILE A 12 2.75 23.88 40.62
CA ILE A 12 3.13 22.45 40.52
C ILE A 12 1.91 21.61 40.12
N VAL A 13 0.71 21.89 40.64
CA VAL A 13 -0.52 21.17 40.25
C VAL A 13 -0.93 21.48 38.80
N LEU A 14 -0.70 22.72 38.33
CA LEU A 14 -0.91 23.10 36.92
C LEU A 14 0.16 22.51 35.98
N GLY A 15 1.41 22.37 36.43
CA GLY A 15 2.49 21.75 35.66
C GLY A 15 2.32 20.25 35.42
N ILE A 16 1.73 19.52 36.38
CA ILE A 16 1.47 18.08 36.25
C ILE A 16 0.22 17.82 35.39
N SER A 17 -0.72 18.76 35.34
CA SER A 17 -1.95 18.64 34.54
C SER A 17 -1.72 18.88 33.03
N CYS A 18 -0.62 19.54 32.65
CA CYS A 18 -0.24 19.73 31.24
C CYS A 18 0.75 18.68 30.71
N ALA A 19 1.39 17.86 31.57
CA ALA A 19 2.31 16.79 31.15
C ALA A 19 1.61 15.43 30.95
N HIS A 20 0.30 15.36 31.11
CA HIS A 20 -0.54 14.20 30.76
C HIS A 20 -1.49 14.58 29.62
N THR A 21 -0.94 15.05 28.50
CA THR A 21 -1.55 14.70 27.23
C THR A 21 -1.43 13.18 27.16
N LYS A 22 -2.48 12.47 27.59
CA LYS A 22 -2.66 11.06 27.27
C LYS A 22 -2.38 10.96 25.78
N GLN A 23 -1.24 10.36 25.45
CA GLN A 23 -1.02 9.73 24.18
C GLN A 23 -2.17 8.73 24.09
N MET A 24 -3.29 9.14 23.48
CA MET A 24 -4.39 8.24 23.18
C MET A 24 -3.73 7.14 22.35
N SER A 25 -3.53 5.97 22.96
CA SER A 25 -3.23 4.78 22.21
C SER A 25 -4.33 4.70 21.18
N ALA A 26 -4.01 4.88 19.89
CA ALA A 26 -4.96 4.63 18.83
C ALA A 26 -5.50 3.21 19.10
N ASP A 27 -6.81 3.09 19.37
CA ASP A 27 -7.41 1.80 19.67
C ASP A 27 -7.10 0.88 18.49
N ILE A 28 -6.45 -0.25 18.73
CA ILE A 28 -6.09 -1.17 17.66
C ILE A 28 -7.28 -2.11 17.45
N GLN A 29 -7.78 -2.17 16.22
CA GLN A 29 -8.79 -3.13 15.80
C GLN A 29 -8.15 -4.19 14.91
N GLU A 30 -8.44 -5.46 15.20
CA GLU A 30 -8.12 -6.58 14.33
C GLU A 30 -9.37 -7.05 13.61
N ARG A 31 -9.29 -7.29 12.30
CA ARG A 31 -10.38 -7.85 11.50
C ARG A 31 -9.90 -9.07 10.73
N PRO A 32 -10.64 -10.19 10.69
CA PRO A 32 -10.28 -11.30 9.85
C PRO A 32 -10.33 -10.87 8.38
N ILE A 33 -9.34 -11.30 7.59
CA ILE A 33 -9.33 -11.13 6.14
C ILE A 33 -9.66 -12.48 5.54
N VAL A 34 -10.83 -12.56 4.91
CA VAL A 34 -11.23 -13.74 4.15
C VAL A 34 -10.80 -13.51 2.72
N PHE A 35 -9.96 -14.42 2.21
CA PHE A 35 -9.53 -14.40 0.82
C PHE A 35 -9.52 -15.84 0.29
N ASP A 36 -9.99 -16.01 -0.94
CA ASP A 36 -9.99 -17.30 -1.62
C ASP A 36 -8.72 -17.37 -2.47
N THR A 37 -7.65 -17.94 -1.91
CA THR A 37 -6.46 -18.30 -2.68
C THR A 37 -5.94 -19.64 -2.22
N ALA A 38 -5.66 -20.52 -3.17
CA ALA A 38 -5.08 -21.83 -2.89
C ALA A 38 -3.57 -21.75 -2.61
N LEU A 39 -2.97 -20.56 -2.73
CA LEU A 39 -1.52 -20.35 -2.75
C LEU A 39 -0.90 -20.08 -1.38
N LEU A 40 -1.70 -19.95 -0.33
CA LEU A 40 -1.21 -19.89 1.05
C LEU A 40 -1.46 -21.22 1.76
N GLU A 41 -0.58 -21.58 2.70
CA GLU A 41 -0.79 -22.75 3.55
C GLU A 41 -2.07 -22.60 4.37
N GLU A 42 -2.95 -23.60 4.30
CA GLU A 42 -4.31 -23.56 4.87
C GLU A 42 -4.36 -23.43 6.40
N ARG A 43 -3.24 -23.69 7.08
CA ARG A 43 -3.11 -23.52 8.54
C ARG A 43 -3.13 -22.07 8.97
N TYR A 44 -2.80 -21.13 8.07
CA TYR A 44 -2.74 -19.71 8.40
C TYR A 44 -4.08 -19.02 8.23
N SER A 45 -4.52 -18.30 9.27
CA SER A 45 -5.59 -17.31 9.17
C SER A 45 -5.01 -15.90 9.10
N LEU A 46 -5.53 -15.06 8.20
CA LEU A 46 -5.06 -13.69 8.02
C LEU A 46 -5.96 -12.68 8.76
N TRP A 47 -5.32 -11.70 9.39
CA TRP A 47 -5.98 -10.65 10.15
C TRP A 47 -5.38 -9.29 9.80
N GLY A 48 -6.23 -8.33 9.44
CA GLY A 48 -5.83 -6.95 9.22
C GLY A 48 -5.84 -6.17 10.52
N VAL A 49 -4.71 -5.51 10.82
CA VAL A 49 -4.57 -4.67 12.01
C VAL A 49 -4.66 -3.21 11.63
N GLN A 50 -5.62 -2.51 12.21
CA GLN A 50 -5.93 -1.11 11.94
C GLN A 50 -5.84 -0.30 13.23
N GLY A 51 -5.18 0.86 13.17
CA GLY A 51 -5.24 1.86 14.24
C GLY A 51 -6.47 2.72 14.06
N MET A 52 -7.33 2.79 15.06
CA MET A 52 -8.48 3.69 15.09
C MET A 52 -7.98 5.10 15.43
N GLY A 53 -7.94 5.96 14.42
CA GLY A 53 -7.63 7.37 14.56
C GLY A 53 -8.66 8.21 13.81
N LEU A 54 -9.06 9.35 14.38
CA LEU A 54 -9.79 10.37 13.62
C LEU A 54 -8.78 11.16 12.77
N PRO A 55 -9.06 11.45 11.49
CA PRO A 55 -10.34 11.27 10.80
C PRO A 55 -10.53 9.91 10.09
N LEU A 56 -9.52 9.04 9.99
CA LEU A 56 -9.61 7.74 9.30
C LEU A 56 -8.70 6.69 9.95
N ALA A 57 -9.14 5.43 9.95
CA ALA A 57 -8.36 4.29 10.42
C ALA A 57 -7.06 4.12 9.62
N ASP A 58 -5.94 3.93 10.34
CA ASP A 58 -4.61 3.75 9.77
C ASP A 58 -4.30 2.25 9.62
N HIS A 59 -4.14 1.78 8.38
CA HIS A 59 -3.79 0.39 8.09
C HIS A 59 -2.35 0.16 8.50
N ARG A 60 -2.10 -0.73 9.47
CA ARG A 60 -0.76 -0.89 10.06
C ARG A 60 0.02 -2.06 9.48
N TYR A 61 -0.57 -3.25 9.52
CA TYR A 61 0.05 -4.51 9.09
C TYR A 61 -0.99 -5.63 9.03
N LEU A 62 -0.60 -6.77 8.47
CA LEU A 62 -1.34 -8.04 8.57
C LEU A 62 -0.69 -8.94 9.63
N LEU A 63 -1.50 -9.81 10.23
CA LEU A 63 -1.06 -10.93 11.06
C LEU A 63 -1.49 -12.23 10.38
N ALA A 64 -0.56 -13.16 10.22
CA ALA A 64 -0.86 -14.55 9.94
C ALA A 64 -0.75 -15.37 11.23
N ARG A 65 -1.79 -16.15 11.52
CA ARG A 65 -1.88 -16.95 12.75
C ARG A 65 -1.99 -18.43 12.43
N ASP A 66 -1.14 -19.22 13.08
CA ASP A 66 -1.19 -20.69 13.14
C ASP A 66 -1.21 -21.10 14.62
N GLY A 67 -2.42 -21.31 15.17
CA GLY A 67 -2.61 -21.52 16.61
C GLY A 67 -2.12 -20.32 17.44
N GLU A 68 -1.08 -20.54 18.25
CA GLU A 68 -0.45 -19.50 19.09
C GLU A 68 0.69 -18.74 18.38
N GLN A 69 1.13 -19.22 17.20
CA GLN A 69 2.20 -18.56 16.44
C GLN A 69 1.62 -17.42 15.60
N GLU A 70 2.25 -16.24 15.71
CA GLU A 70 1.91 -15.07 14.91
C GLU A 70 3.08 -14.62 14.03
N ILE A 71 2.80 -14.37 12.77
CA ILE A 71 3.73 -13.76 11.81
C ILE A 71 3.19 -12.38 11.46
N LYS A 72 4.00 -11.35 11.71
CA LYS A 72 3.67 -9.97 11.34
C LYS A 72 4.13 -9.70 9.91
N ILE A 73 3.21 -9.22 9.09
CA ILE A 73 3.43 -8.96 7.67
C ILE A 73 3.27 -7.45 7.42
N GLN A 74 4.35 -6.79 7.05
CA GLN A 74 4.40 -5.36 6.72
C GLN A 74 4.77 -5.10 5.27
N LYS A 75 5.35 -6.10 4.61
CA LYS A 75 5.80 -6.06 3.23
C LYS A 75 5.37 -7.32 2.49
N ALA A 76 5.41 -7.26 1.17
CA ALA A 76 5.10 -8.41 0.32
C ALA A 76 6.05 -9.60 0.56
N GLU A 77 7.34 -9.35 0.83
CA GLU A 77 8.33 -10.39 1.14
C GLU A 77 7.98 -11.22 2.39
N ASP A 78 7.24 -10.63 3.34
CA ASP A 78 6.85 -11.31 4.59
C ASP A 78 5.81 -12.43 4.35
N PHE A 79 5.26 -12.55 3.14
CA PHE A 79 4.36 -13.64 2.76
C PHE A 79 5.08 -14.93 2.36
N ALA A 80 6.38 -14.89 2.06
CA ALA A 80 7.12 -16.08 1.61
C ALA A 80 6.98 -17.29 2.57
N PRO A 81 7.05 -17.14 3.91
CA PRO A 81 6.88 -18.26 4.83
C PRO A 81 5.46 -18.87 4.86
N LEU A 82 4.48 -18.20 4.24
CA LEU A 82 3.07 -18.62 4.21
C LEU A 82 2.70 -19.22 2.85
N ALA A 83 3.54 -19.02 1.82
CA ALA A 83 3.25 -19.42 0.46
C ALA A 83 3.43 -20.94 0.30
N LYS A 84 2.52 -21.57 -0.44
CA LYS A 84 2.75 -22.90 -1.01
C LYS A 84 3.70 -22.79 -2.20
N ASP A 85 4.33 -23.90 -2.60
CA ASP A 85 5.23 -23.96 -3.75
C ASP A 85 4.54 -23.43 -5.02
N ILE A 86 5.12 -22.38 -5.61
CA ILE A 86 4.63 -21.73 -6.83
C ILE A 86 5.29 -22.42 -8.02
N THR A 87 4.53 -23.28 -8.69
CA THR A 87 5.02 -24.21 -9.71
C THR A 87 4.64 -23.82 -11.14
N SER A 88 3.85 -22.77 -11.33
CA SER A 88 3.46 -22.31 -12.66
C SER A 88 3.35 -20.79 -12.79
N ALA A 89 3.37 -20.32 -14.03
CA ALA A 89 3.17 -18.91 -14.37
C ALA A 89 1.79 -18.40 -13.91
N GLU A 90 0.76 -19.24 -13.99
CA GLU A 90 -0.59 -18.94 -13.53
C GLU A 90 -0.64 -18.75 -12.02
N GLN A 91 0.02 -19.64 -11.27
CA GLN A 91 0.14 -19.54 -9.81
C GLN A 91 0.92 -18.29 -9.38
N ALA A 92 2.02 -17.97 -10.08
CA ALA A 92 2.77 -16.75 -9.82
C ALA A 92 1.92 -15.49 -10.06
N LEU A 93 1.15 -15.47 -11.16
CA LEU A 93 0.26 -14.38 -11.47
C LEU A 93 -0.88 -14.26 -10.43
N GLU A 94 -1.46 -15.37 -10.02
CA GLU A 94 -2.48 -15.40 -8.96
C GLU A 94 -1.89 -14.92 -7.61
N PHE A 95 -0.65 -15.29 -7.28
CA PHE A 95 0.04 -14.81 -6.08
C PHE A 95 0.23 -13.29 -6.10
N VAL A 96 0.67 -12.74 -7.23
CA VAL A 96 0.79 -11.28 -7.40
C VAL A 96 -0.57 -10.61 -7.33
N ARG A 97 -1.63 -11.19 -7.92
CA ARG A 97 -3.00 -10.66 -7.83
C ARG A 97 -3.50 -10.66 -6.39
N PHE A 98 -3.16 -11.68 -5.61
CA PHE A 98 -3.45 -11.74 -4.18
C PHE A 98 -2.74 -10.61 -3.42
N LEU A 99 -1.42 -10.47 -3.57
CA LEU A 99 -0.64 -9.43 -2.88
C LEU A 99 -1.09 -8.00 -3.25
N THR A 100 -1.47 -7.80 -4.51
CA THR A 100 -1.91 -6.49 -5.05
C THR A 100 -3.42 -6.26 -4.96
N SER A 101 -4.16 -7.16 -4.32
CA SER A 101 -5.60 -7.00 -4.03
C SER A 101 -5.86 -5.85 -3.06
N THR A 102 -7.05 -5.25 -3.12
CA THR A 102 -7.45 -4.14 -2.22
C THR A 102 -7.41 -4.52 -0.75
N GLU A 103 -7.71 -5.79 -0.46
CA GLU A 103 -7.78 -6.40 0.85
C GLU A 103 -6.40 -6.51 1.49
N ILE A 104 -5.36 -6.78 0.69
CA ILE A 104 -3.98 -7.01 1.16
C ILE A 104 -3.12 -5.75 0.99
N ARG A 105 -3.10 -5.15 -0.20
CA ARG A 105 -2.15 -4.07 -0.58
C ARG A 105 -2.17 -2.86 0.33
N THR A 106 -3.31 -2.57 0.97
CA THR A 106 -3.49 -1.42 1.86
C THR A 106 -2.67 -1.55 3.15
N PHE A 107 -2.29 -2.77 3.53
CA PHE A 107 -1.49 -3.06 4.71
C PHE A 107 0.01 -3.21 4.40
N LEU A 108 0.39 -3.25 3.12
CA LEU A 108 1.76 -3.47 2.67
C LEU A 108 2.46 -2.14 2.36
N ALA A 109 3.67 -1.98 2.89
CA ALA A 109 4.43 -0.74 2.78
C ALA A 109 5.18 -0.59 1.44
N ASP A 110 5.41 -1.70 0.72
CA ASP A 110 6.34 -1.81 -0.40
C ASP A 110 5.64 -2.02 -1.76
N ILE A 111 4.32 -2.12 -1.78
CA ILE A 111 3.54 -2.24 -3.02
C ILE A 111 3.12 -0.84 -3.50
N TYR A 112 3.45 -0.48 -4.74
CA TYR A 112 3.13 0.84 -5.32
C TYR A 112 1.62 1.11 -5.39
N TYR A 113 0.81 0.07 -5.49
CA TYR A 113 -0.65 0.14 -5.44
C TYR A 113 -1.21 0.62 -4.08
N SER A 114 -0.42 0.56 -2.99
CA SER A 114 -0.82 1.02 -1.65
C SER A 114 -0.92 2.56 -1.54
N GLU A 115 -0.24 3.28 -2.43
CA GLU A 115 -0.20 4.76 -2.42
C GLU A 115 -1.42 5.39 -3.11
N VAL A 116 -2.23 4.61 -3.84
CA VAL A 116 -3.47 5.07 -4.50
C VAL A 116 -4.49 5.62 -3.50
N HIS A 117 -4.42 5.20 -2.24
CA HIS A 117 -5.36 5.61 -1.18
C HIS A 117 -4.73 6.49 -0.08
N LYS A 118 -3.42 6.76 -0.15
CA LYS A 118 -2.72 7.56 0.86
C LYS A 118 -2.72 9.03 0.43
N LYS A 119 -3.81 9.71 0.78
CA LYS A 119 -3.99 11.18 0.75
C LYS A 119 -3.32 11.89 -0.43
N VAL A 120 -4.09 12.07 -1.51
CA VAL A 120 -3.85 13.16 -2.45
C VAL A 120 -4.01 14.48 -1.68
N GLU A 121 -2.92 15.22 -1.47
CA GLU A 121 -3.02 16.63 -1.08
C GLU A 121 -3.79 17.36 -2.19
N LYS A 122 -4.88 18.04 -1.85
CA LYS A 122 -5.70 18.77 -2.83
C LYS A 122 -4.83 19.81 -3.54
N ALA A 123 -4.72 19.71 -4.86
CA ALA A 123 -4.24 20.82 -5.68
C ALA A 123 -5.36 21.86 -5.79
N ASP A 124 -5.00 23.15 -5.70
CA ASP A 124 -5.94 24.28 -5.79
C ASP A 124 -6.81 24.23 -7.05
N GLU A 125 -8.11 24.49 -6.88
CA GLU A 125 -9.18 24.41 -7.88
C GLU A 125 -9.23 25.62 -8.83
N SER A 126 -8.10 26.10 -9.35
CA SER A 126 -8.10 27.16 -10.36
C SER A 126 -7.35 26.72 -11.60
N ASP A 127 -8.09 26.66 -12.71
CA ASP A 127 -7.64 26.44 -14.09
C ASP A 127 -7.35 24.99 -14.49
N GLN A 128 -8.41 24.25 -14.79
CA GLN A 128 -8.33 23.19 -15.81
C GLN A 128 -9.37 23.46 -16.89
N GLU A 129 -8.93 24.08 -17.99
CA GLU A 129 -9.63 23.91 -19.26
C GLU A 129 -9.58 22.42 -19.63
N ASP A 130 -10.74 21.85 -19.95
CA ASP A 130 -10.94 20.45 -20.35
C ASP A 130 -10.24 20.16 -21.68
N HIS A 131 -8.92 19.97 -21.63
CA HIS A 131 -8.20 19.36 -22.74
C HIS A 131 -8.36 17.85 -22.67
N TRP A 132 -9.30 17.32 -23.44
CA TRP A 132 -9.44 15.89 -23.71
C TRP A 132 -8.19 15.41 -24.45
N PHE A 133 -7.25 14.81 -23.73
CA PHE A 133 -6.29 13.92 -24.37
C PHE A 133 -6.68 12.51 -23.97
N ALA A 134 -7.42 11.88 -24.89
CA ALA A 134 -7.48 10.45 -25.02
C ALA A 134 -6.05 9.97 -25.23
N ILE A 135 -5.63 9.00 -24.41
CA ILE A 135 -4.66 8.01 -24.85
C ILE A 135 -5.09 7.60 -26.26
N ASP A 136 -4.18 7.61 -27.24
CA ASP A 136 -4.49 7.11 -28.58
C ASP A 136 -5.16 5.73 -28.46
N ALA A 137 -6.19 5.43 -29.25
CA ALA A 137 -6.91 4.15 -29.17
C ALA A 137 -5.96 2.94 -29.22
N ALA A 138 -4.83 3.01 -29.94
CA ALA A 138 -3.82 1.95 -29.94
C ALA A 138 -3.02 1.87 -28.62
N GLN A 139 -2.76 3.00 -27.97
CA GLN A 139 -2.15 3.06 -26.63
C GLN A 139 -3.14 2.68 -25.52
N TYR A 140 -4.45 2.92 -25.71
CA TYR A 140 -5.52 2.51 -24.82
C TYR A 140 -5.83 1.01 -24.98
N GLU A 141 -5.84 0.48 -26.20
CA GLU A 141 -5.93 -0.96 -26.47
C GLU A 141 -4.72 -1.73 -25.93
N ALA A 142 -3.53 -1.13 -25.93
CA ALA A 142 -2.36 -1.66 -25.22
C ALA A 142 -2.53 -1.67 -23.69
N TRP A 143 -3.39 -0.81 -23.14
CA TRP A 143 -3.71 -0.73 -21.71
C TRP A 143 -4.83 -1.70 -21.30
N TYR A 144 -5.74 -2.03 -22.22
CA TYR A 144 -6.99 -2.72 -21.90
C TYR A 144 -6.98 -4.24 -22.17
N MET A 145 -6.05 -4.78 -22.96
CA MET A 145 -6.22 -6.14 -23.53
C MET A 145 -5.06 -7.14 -23.42
N HIS A 146 -4.00 -6.86 -22.65
CA HIS A 146 -3.00 -7.90 -22.38
C HIS A 146 -3.04 -8.31 -20.92
N GLU A 147 -3.35 -9.59 -20.69
CA GLU A 147 -2.95 -10.27 -19.46
C GLU A 147 -1.47 -9.96 -19.20
N PRO A 148 -1.06 -9.78 -17.93
CA PRO A 148 0.33 -9.54 -17.59
C PRO A 148 1.25 -10.53 -18.29
N LEU A 149 2.32 -10.04 -18.92
CA LEU A 149 3.25 -10.93 -19.60
C LEU A 149 4.08 -11.66 -18.54
N VAL A 150 3.77 -12.94 -18.33
CA VAL A 150 4.50 -13.80 -17.41
C VAL A 150 5.58 -14.57 -18.17
N ARG A 151 6.82 -14.54 -17.67
CA ARG A 151 7.94 -15.32 -18.20
C ARG A 151 8.69 -15.98 -17.07
N GLU A 152 8.96 -17.27 -17.18
CA GLU A 152 9.89 -17.96 -16.29
C GLU A 152 11.33 -17.66 -16.74
N LEU A 153 12.17 -17.24 -15.78
CA LEU A 153 13.56 -16.87 -15.95
C LEU A 153 14.34 -17.32 -14.71
N ASP A 154 15.32 -18.20 -14.89
CA ASP A 154 16.22 -18.66 -13.82
C ASP A 154 15.50 -19.17 -12.54
N GLY A 155 14.38 -19.89 -12.71
CA GLY A 155 13.58 -20.40 -11.60
C GLY A 155 12.70 -19.37 -10.89
N GLN A 156 12.57 -18.17 -11.47
CA GLN A 156 11.65 -17.12 -11.02
C GLN A 156 10.66 -16.78 -12.13
N TYR A 157 9.47 -16.34 -11.76
CA TYR A 157 8.46 -15.81 -12.66
C TYR A 157 8.56 -14.28 -12.67
N ARG A 158 8.83 -13.71 -13.84
CA ARG A 158 8.75 -12.28 -14.08
C ARG A 158 7.41 -11.94 -14.70
N ILE A 159 6.68 -11.06 -14.05
CA ILE A 159 5.39 -10.55 -14.48
C ILE A 159 5.58 -9.08 -14.87
N GLU A 160 5.35 -8.77 -16.13
CA GLU A 160 5.49 -7.41 -16.66
C GLU A 160 4.12 -6.72 -16.75
N ARG A 161 4.01 -5.53 -16.15
CA ARG A 161 2.76 -4.75 -16.10
C ARG A 161 3.01 -3.26 -16.23
N PHE A 162 1.95 -2.54 -16.58
CA PHE A 162 1.90 -1.09 -16.50
C PHE A 162 1.06 -0.66 -15.31
N VAL A 163 1.56 0.31 -14.54
CA VAL A 163 0.91 0.82 -13.33
C VAL A 163 0.99 2.33 -13.31
N ALA A 164 -0.13 2.98 -13.01
CA ALA A 164 -0.15 4.41 -12.78
C ALA A 164 0.23 4.71 -11.31
N SER A 165 1.17 5.63 -11.09
CA SER A 165 1.56 6.11 -9.77
C SER A 165 1.11 7.55 -9.56
N TYR A 166 0.49 7.82 -8.41
CA TYR A 166 0.08 9.15 -7.97
C TYR A 166 1.30 10.04 -7.63
N PRO A 167 1.13 11.39 -7.64
CA PRO A 167 2.20 12.27 -7.25
C PRO A 167 2.53 12.07 -5.77
N ARG A 168 3.83 12.01 -5.45
CA ARG A 168 4.31 11.80 -4.08
C ARG A 168 5.35 12.84 -3.70
N ARG A 169 5.41 13.19 -2.42
CA ARG A 169 6.43 14.09 -1.89
C ARG A 169 7.69 13.30 -1.55
N GLN A 170 8.76 13.49 -2.31
CA GLN A 170 10.04 12.85 -2.09
C GLN A 170 11.13 13.92 -1.97
N ASN A 171 11.87 13.94 -0.86
CA ASN A 171 12.95 14.91 -0.61
C ASN A 171 12.51 16.36 -0.86
N GLN A 172 11.34 16.74 -0.32
CA GLN A 172 10.71 18.05 -0.47
C GLN A 172 10.27 18.43 -1.90
N LYS A 173 10.42 17.55 -2.89
CA LYS A 173 9.92 17.72 -4.26
C LYS A 173 8.65 16.90 -4.48
N ILE A 174 7.68 17.49 -5.18
CA ILE A 174 6.51 16.74 -5.67
C ILE A 174 6.95 16.01 -6.94
N VAL A 175 6.95 14.68 -6.88
CA VAL A 175 7.10 13.84 -8.07
C VAL A 175 5.77 13.89 -8.80
N PRO A 176 5.72 14.21 -10.11
CA PRO A 176 4.47 14.25 -10.85
C PRO A 176 3.87 12.84 -10.99
N PRO A 177 2.58 12.73 -11.34
CA PRO A 177 1.99 11.45 -11.73
C PRO A 177 2.75 10.78 -12.86
N ARG A 178 2.84 9.45 -12.83
CA ARG A 178 3.61 8.68 -13.82
C ARG A 178 2.87 7.42 -14.24
N LEU A 179 2.99 7.07 -15.52
CA LEU A 179 2.72 5.71 -15.98
C LEU A 179 4.04 4.95 -15.96
N LEU A 180 4.11 3.91 -15.16
CA LEU A 180 5.29 3.09 -14.95
C LEU A 180 5.12 1.77 -15.67
N LYS A 181 6.21 1.27 -16.25
CA LYS A 181 6.36 -0.14 -16.56
C LYS A 181 7.11 -0.78 -15.40
N ILE A 182 6.53 -1.79 -14.80
CA ILE A 182 7.10 -2.51 -13.66
C ILE A 182 7.35 -3.98 -14.01
N TRP A 183 8.31 -4.55 -13.30
CA TRP A 183 8.53 -5.99 -13.23
C TRP A 183 8.28 -6.46 -11.82
N GLU A 184 7.40 -7.43 -11.68
CA GLU A 184 7.13 -8.15 -10.46
C GLU A 184 7.77 -9.52 -10.59
N TRP A 185 8.59 -9.90 -9.62
CA TRP A 185 9.28 -11.18 -9.61
C TRP A 185 8.77 -12.01 -8.45
N VAL A 186 8.47 -13.28 -8.74
CA VAL A 186 8.04 -14.26 -7.75
C VAL A 186 8.85 -15.52 -7.95
N ASP A 187 9.48 -16.04 -6.90
CA ASP A 187 10.10 -17.36 -6.94
C ASP A 187 9.16 -18.47 -6.45
N ARG A 188 9.64 -19.71 -6.49
CA ARG A 188 8.89 -20.89 -6.04
C ARG A 188 8.49 -20.86 -4.58
N GLU A 189 9.26 -20.16 -3.74
CA GLU A 189 9.05 -20.06 -2.29
C GLU A 189 8.14 -18.86 -1.94
N GLY A 190 7.65 -18.13 -2.93
CA GLY A 190 6.77 -16.98 -2.72
C GLY A 190 7.51 -15.69 -2.37
N HIS A 191 8.83 -15.61 -2.55
CA HIS A 191 9.54 -14.34 -2.41
C HIS A 191 9.12 -13.39 -3.53
N TYR A 192 8.54 -12.26 -3.14
CA TYR A 192 8.11 -11.21 -4.06
C TYR A 192 9.09 -10.04 -4.04
N ARG A 193 9.44 -9.53 -5.22
CA ARG A 193 10.06 -8.21 -5.38
C ARG A 193 9.44 -7.46 -6.56
N MET A 194 9.50 -6.15 -6.50
CA MET A 194 8.99 -5.28 -7.56
C MET A 194 10.02 -4.22 -7.93
N GLU A 195 10.17 -3.99 -9.23
CA GLU A 195 11.14 -3.08 -9.81
C GLU A 195 10.47 -2.15 -10.81
N ILE A 196 10.77 -0.84 -10.73
CA ILE A 196 10.41 0.08 -11.81
C ILE A 196 11.40 -0.13 -12.93
N HIS A 197 10.91 -0.69 -14.04
CA HIS A 197 11.72 -0.89 -15.23
C HIS A 197 11.91 0.42 -16.00
N SER A 198 10.82 1.15 -16.27
CA SER A 198 10.88 2.42 -17.00
C SER A 198 9.69 3.31 -16.68
N ILE A 199 9.87 4.61 -16.87
CA ILE A 199 8.79 5.58 -16.85
C ILE A 199 8.31 5.80 -18.28
N ILE A 200 7.05 5.51 -18.54
CA ILE A 200 6.44 5.54 -19.88
C ILE A 200 5.88 6.92 -20.18
N ALA A 201 5.25 7.55 -19.19
CA ALA A 201 4.72 8.91 -19.29
C ALA A 201 4.74 9.59 -17.91
N GLU A 202 4.78 10.92 -17.87
CA GLU A 202 4.71 11.73 -16.64
C GLU A 202 3.81 12.96 -16.84
N GLY A 203 3.30 13.53 -15.74
CA GLY A 203 2.64 14.83 -15.71
C GLY A 203 1.17 14.80 -16.16
N GLU A 204 0.73 15.84 -16.87
CA GLU A 204 -0.68 16.06 -17.25
C GLU A 204 -1.28 14.90 -18.05
N SER A 205 -0.46 14.26 -18.90
CA SER A 205 -0.85 13.09 -19.68
C SER A 205 -1.34 11.92 -18.82
N VAL A 206 -0.79 11.79 -17.60
CA VAL A 206 -1.14 10.73 -16.65
C VAL A 206 -2.22 11.18 -15.67
N GLN A 207 -2.26 12.47 -15.32
CA GLN A 207 -3.31 13.02 -14.45
C GLN A 207 -4.70 12.70 -14.98
N LYS A 208 -4.92 12.85 -16.29
CA LYS A 208 -6.21 12.55 -16.92
C LYS A 208 -6.63 11.10 -16.72
N ILE A 209 -5.70 10.14 -16.78
CA ILE A 209 -5.95 8.71 -16.53
C ILE A 209 -6.34 8.46 -15.07
N LEU A 210 -5.64 9.11 -14.12
CA LEU A 210 -5.86 8.93 -12.69
C LEU A 210 -7.14 9.61 -12.16
N LEU A 211 -7.63 10.66 -12.84
CA LEU A 211 -8.79 11.45 -12.43
C LEU A 211 -10.15 10.80 -12.80
N PHE A 212 -10.17 9.77 -13.64
CA PHE A 212 -11.40 9.02 -13.99
C PHE A 212 -11.79 7.91 -13.00
N GLN A 213 -11.06 7.74 -11.89
CA GLN A 213 -11.44 6.82 -10.80
C GLN A 213 -12.04 7.56 -9.61
N LYS A 214 -13.14 8.28 -9.83
CA LYS A 214 -13.96 8.86 -8.76
C LYS A 214 -15.37 8.28 -8.78
#